data_AF-A0A5C9ABD2-F1
#
_entry.id   AF-A0A5C9ABD2-F1
#
_cell.length_a   1.000
_cell.length_b   1.000
_cell.length_c   1.000
_cell.angle_alpha   90.00
_cell.angle_beta   90.00
_cell.angle_gamma   90.00
#
_symmetry.space_group_name_H-M   'P 1'
#
loop_
_entity.id
_entity.type
_entity.pdbx_description
1 polymer ?
#
loop_
_entity_poly.entity_id
_entity_poly.type
_entity_poly.pdbx_seq_one_letter_code
_entity_poly.pdbx_strand_id
1 'polypeptide(L)'
;MSKTFARSSLCALSMTIMTAHAAEPPTNLDKPEGRLDIIAWPGYIERGQTDKQYDWVTQFEKETGCAVNVKTAATSDEMVSLMTKGGYDLVTASGDASLRLIMGKRVQPINTALIPNWKTLDPRVVKGDWFNVGGKVYGTPYQWGPNLLMYNTKTFPTPPDSWQVVFVEQNLP
;
A
#
# COMPACT_ATOMS: atom_id res chain seq x y z
N MET A 1 -73.36 -5.78 -11.31
CA MET A 1 -72.75 -4.87 -10.32
C MET A 1 -72.48 -5.66 -9.04
N SER A 2 -71.21 -5.97 -8.74
CA SER A 2 -70.78 -6.32 -7.39
C SER A 2 -69.27 -6.07 -7.28
N LYS A 3 -68.87 -5.24 -6.33
CA LYS A 3 -67.50 -4.84 -5.99
C LYS A 3 -67.08 -5.58 -4.72
N THR A 4 -65.89 -6.19 -4.65
CA THR A 4 -65.09 -6.36 -3.40
C THR A 4 -63.77 -7.09 -3.71
N PHE A 5 -62.63 -6.42 -3.70
CA PHE A 5 -61.64 -6.22 -2.60
C PHE A 5 -60.37 -7.04 -2.82
N ALA A 6 -59.33 -6.39 -3.35
CA ALA A 6 -57.98 -6.92 -3.45
C ALA A 6 -57.29 -6.82 -2.07
N ARG A 7 -56.77 -7.94 -1.56
CA ARG A 7 -55.89 -7.98 -0.39
C ARG A 7 -54.45 -7.71 -0.85
N SER A 8 -53.94 -6.52 -0.54
CA SER A 8 -52.53 -6.21 -0.68
C SER A 8 -51.72 -6.94 0.40
N SER A 9 -50.90 -7.91 -0.01
CA SER A 9 -49.86 -8.48 0.85
C SER A 9 -48.69 -7.51 0.93
N LEU A 10 -48.47 -6.97 2.14
CA LEU A 10 -47.33 -6.11 2.46
C LEU A 10 -46.12 -7.02 2.80
N CYS A 11 -45.22 -7.27 1.84
CA CYS A 11 -43.93 -7.87 2.12
C CYS A 11 -43.02 -6.81 2.77
N ALA A 12 -42.81 -6.91 4.08
CA ALA A 12 -41.81 -6.13 4.79
C ALA A 12 -40.41 -6.70 4.46
N LEU A 13 -39.68 -6.01 3.59
CA LEU A 13 -38.30 -6.32 3.26
C LEU A 13 -37.39 -5.74 4.36
N SER A 14 -37.05 -6.53 5.36
CA SER A 14 -36.06 -6.15 6.37
C SER A 14 -34.66 -6.11 5.74
N MET A 15 -34.22 -4.93 5.31
CA MET A 15 -32.81 -4.70 4.98
C MET A 15 -31.99 -4.70 6.26
N THR A 16 -31.36 -5.84 6.59
CA THR A 16 -30.25 -5.87 7.54
C THR A 16 -29.08 -5.08 6.97
N ILE A 17 -28.84 -3.89 7.52
CA ILE A 17 -27.63 -3.11 7.26
C ILE A 17 -26.47 -3.87 7.91
N MET A 18 -25.75 -4.68 7.13
CA MET A 18 -24.44 -5.19 7.56
C MET A 18 -23.48 -4.01 7.60
N THR A 19 -23.25 -3.47 8.80
CA THR A 19 -22.09 -2.60 9.02
C THR A 19 -20.84 -3.43 8.79
N ALA A 20 -20.10 -3.15 7.71
CA ALA A 20 -18.78 -3.71 7.46
C ALA A 20 -17.84 -3.28 8.59
N HIS A 21 -17.77 -4.09 9.65
CA HIS A 21 -16.65 -4.07 10.57
C HIS A 21 -15.44 -4.63 9.81
N ALA A 22 -14.30 -3.92 9.90
CA ALA A 22 -13.05 -4.48 9.42
C ALA A 22 -12.84 -5.82 10.15
N ALA A 23 -12.73 -6.90 9.39
CA ALA A 23 -12.49 -8.23 9.94
C ALA A 23 -11.23 -8.18 10.82
N GLU A 24 -11.25 -8.93 11.93
CA GLU A 24 -10.06 -9.06 12.75
C GLU A 24 -8.92 -9.72 11.94
N PRO A 25 -7.65 -9.36 12.21
CA PRO A 25 -6.53 -10.01 11.53
C PRO A 25 -6.56 -11.53 11.73
N PRO A 26 -6.12 -12.32 10.74
CA PRO A 26 -6.03 -13.75 10.90
C PRO A 26 -5.06 -14.13 12.04
N THR A 27 -5.38 -15.23 12.74
CA THR A 27 -4.53 -15.79 13.79
C THR A 27 -3.64 -16.93 13.31
N ASN A 28 -3.91 -17.47 12.12
CA ASN A 28 -3.16 -18.55 11.47
C ASN A 28 -3.04 -18.24 9.96
N LEU A 29 -2.08 -18.90 9.30
CA LEU A 29 -1.96 -18.82 7.84
C LEU A 29 -2.84 -19.89 7.19
N ASP A 30 -3.67 -19.48 6.24
CA ASP A 30 -4.45 -20.38 5.40
C ASP A 30 -3.61 -20.91 4.23
N LYS A 31 -4.27 -21.62 3.30
CA LYS A 31 -3.61 -22.10 2.09
C LYS A 31 -3.05 -20.90 1.29
N PRO A 32 -1.83 -21.03 0.72
CA PRO A 32 -1.26 -19.97 -0.09
C PRO A 32 -2.13 -19.71 -1.32
N GLU A 33 -2.36 -18.43 -1.60
CA GLU A 33 -3.02 -17.97 -2.82
C GLU A 33 -2.04 -18.05 -4.00
N GLY A 34 -2.54 -18.38 -5.19
CA GLY A 34 -1.70 -18.57 -6.39
C GLY A 34 -1.20 -17.28 -7.04
N ARG A 35 -1.59 -16.11 -6.51
CA ARG A 35 -1.21 -14.79 -7.04
C ARG A 35 -1.14 -13.75 -5.93
N LEU A 36 -0.33 -12.71 -6.17
CA LEU A 36 -0.20 -11.53 -5.32
C LEU A 36 -0.07 -10.28 -6.19
N ASP A 37 -1.05 -9.38 -6.10
CA ASP A 37 -1.09 -8.12 -6.84
C ASP A 37 -0.66 -6.95 -5.96
N ILE A 38 0.46 -6.32 -6.33
CA ILE A 38 1.11 -5.29 -5.51
C ILE A 38 1.12 -3.96 -6.26
N ILE A 39 0.65 -2.89 -5.62
CA ILE A 39 0.94 -1.52 -6.04
C ILE A 39 2.28 -1.11 -5.43
N ALA A 40 3.24 -0.69 -6.27
CA ALA A 40 4.56 -0.32 -5.78
C ALA A 40 5.14 0.93 -6.46
N TRP A 41 6.07 1.58 -5.77
CA TRP A 41 6.95 2.59 -6.37
C TRP A 41 7.83 1.96 -7.46
N PRO A 42 8.27 2.74 -8.47
CA PRO A 42 9.20 2.25 -9.48
C PRO A 42 10.49 1.72 -8.83
N GLY A 43 10.97 0.55 -9.26
CA GLY A 43 12.18 -0.06 -8.74
C GLY A 43 12.05 -0.79 -7.39
N TYR A 44 10.87 -0.77 -6.75
CA TYR A 44 10.70 -1.43 -5.45
C TYR A 44 10.55 -2.95 -5.54
N ILE A 45 10.09 -3.48 -6.67
CA ILE A 45 9.80 -4.91 -6.83
C ILE A 45 10.50 -5.42 -8.09
N GLU A 46 11.75 -5.84 -7.94
CA GLU A 46 12.59 -6.32 -9.04
C GLU A 46 12.62 -7.85 -9.11
N ARG A 47 12.56 -8.35 -10.35
CA ARG A 47 12.52 -9.78 -10.70
C ARG A 47 13.67 -10.20 -11.61
N GLY A 48 14.81 -9.50 -11.54
CA GLY A 48 15.97 -9.78 -12.38
C GLY A 48 15.82 -9.47 -13.87
N GLN A 49 14.71 -8.85 -14.29
CA GLN A 49 14.45 -8.52 -15.71
C GLN A 49 15.18 -7.25 -16.16
N THR A 50 15.30 -6.25 -15.28
CA THR A 50 16.05 -5.01 -15.56
C THR A 50 17.55 -5.26 -15.43
N ASP A 51 17.97 -5.83 -14.30
CA ASP A 51 19.33 -6.28 -14.03
C ASP A 51 19.27 -7.59 -13.24
N LYS A 52 19.95 -8.63 -13.72
CA LYS A 52 19.95 -9.97 -13.13
C LYS A 52 20.52 -10.02 -11.72
N GLN A 53 21.33 -9.03 -11.32
CA GLN A 53 21.88 -8.96 -9.97
C GLN A 53 20.86 -8.47 -8.93
N TYR A 54 19.72 -7.94 -9.37
CA TYR A 54 18.66 -7.41 -8.51
C TYR A 54 17.37 -8.21 -8.72
N ASP A 55 17.19 -9.24 -7.90
CA ASP A 55 16.03 -10.13 -7.96
C ASP A 55 15.62 -10.60 -6.56
N TRP A 56 14.48 -10.12 -6.10
CA TRP A 56 13.85 -10.55 -4.84
C TRP A 56 12.44 -11.10 -5.04
N VAL A 57 12.03 -11.34 -6.29
CA VAL A 57 10.72 -11.90 -6.65
C VAL A 57 10.83 -13.36 -7.05
N THR A 58 11.80 -13.73 -7.89
CA THR A 58 11.86 -15.08 -8.48
C THR A 58 11.98 -16.17 -7.41
N GLN A 59 12.76 -15.91 -6.35
CA GLN A 59 12.89 -16.85 -5.23
C GLN A 59 11.56 -17.01 -4.48
N PHE A 60 10.84 -15.91 -4.24
CA PHE A 60 9.52 -15.94 -3.60
C PHE A 60 8.52 -16.75 -4.44
N GLU A 61 8.42 -16.49 -5.75
CA GLU A 61 7.50 -17.22 -6.64
C GLU A 61 7.84 -18.72 -6.68
N LYS A 62 9.13 -19.07 -6.69
CA LYS A 62 9.59 -20.46 -6.68
C LYS A 62 9.25 -21.20 -5.38
N GLU A 63 9.41 -20.55 -4.24
CA GLU A 63 9.18 -21.16 -2.92
C GLU A 63 7.69 -21.30 -2.58
N THR A 64 6.88 -20.36 -3.06
CA THR A 64 5.46 -20.26 -2.68
C THR A 64 4.51 -20.76 -3.76
N GLY A 65 4.94 -20.79 -5.03
CA GLY A 65 4.06 -20.99 -6.17
C GLY A 65 3.11 -19.82 -6.44
N CYS A 66 3.30 -18.68 -5.77
CA CYS A 66 2.46 -17.49 -5.90
C CYS A 66 3.04 -16.53 -6.95
N ALA A 67 2.30 -16.29 -8.04
CA ALA A 67 2.72 -15.34 -9.07
C ALA A 67 2.58 -13.89 -8.59
N VAL A 68 3.65 -13.10 -8.66
CA VAL A 68 3.65 -11.69 -8.26
C VAL A 68 3.33 -10.83 -9.49
N ASN A 69 2.35 -9.95 -9.38
CA ASN A 69 2.06 -8.91 -10.36
C ASN A 69 2.30 -7.53 -9.75
N VAL A 70 2.96 -6.64 -10.49
CA VAL A 70 3.29 -5.30 -10.00
C VAL A 70 2.58 -4.25 -10.82
N LYS A 71 1.78 -3.42 -10.16
CA LYS A 71 1.27 -2.17 -10.71
C LYS A 71 2.13 -1.03 -10.17
N THR A 72 3.00 -0.50 -11.02
CA THR A 72 3.79 0.68 -10.68
C THR A 72 2.91 1.93 -10.62
N ALA A 73 3.10 2.74 -9.58
CA ALA A 73 2.51 4.07 -9.41
C ALA A 73 3.58 5.06 -8.97
N ALA A 74 3.52 6.30 -9.48
CA ALA A 74 4.56 7.31 -9.25
C ALA A 74 4.15 8.42 -8.27
N THR A 75 2.93 8.35 -7.72
CA THR A 75 2.43 9.28 -6.71
C THR A 75 1.58 8.55 -5.67
N SER A 76 1.60 9.05 -4.44
CA SER A 76 0.73 8.57 -3.36
C SER A 76 -0.75 8.73 -3.70
N ASP A 77 -1.15 9.76 -4.43
CA ASP A 77 -2.54 9.95 -4.88
C ASP A 77 -3.00 8.88 -5.86
N GLU A 78 -2.14 8.47 -6.80
CA GLU A 78 -2.41 7.33 -7.68
C GLU A 78 -2.58 6.05 -6.87
N MET A 79 -1.69 5.79 -5.90
CA MET A 79 -1.79 4.61 -5.02
C MET A 79 -3.10 4.60 -4.21
N VAL A 80 -3.51 5.73 -3.65
CA VAL A 80 -4.78 5.86 -2.92
C VAL A 80 -5.98 5.61 -3.85
N SER A 81 -5.95 6.12 -5.08
CA SER A 81 -6.99 5.88 -6.07
C SER A 81 -7.11 4.40 -6.45
N LEU A 82 -5.97 3.73 -6.70
CA LEU A 82 -5.92 2.31 -7.03
C LEU A 82 -6.46 1.44 -5.89
N MET A 83 -6.00 1.66 -4.65
CA MET A 83 -6.51 0.94 -3.47
C MET A 83 -8.00 1.19 -3.22
N THR A 84 -8.50 2.38 -3.55
CA THR A 84 -9.93 2.69 -3.42
C THR A 84 -10.79 1.92 -4.42
N LYS A 85 -10.28 1.67 -5.63
CA LYS A 85 -10.95 0.84 -6.65
C LYS A 85 -10.91 -0.65 -6.31
N GLY A 86 -9.91 -1.08 -5.53
CA GLY A 86 -9.72 -2.48 -5.14
C GLY A 86 -9.07 -3.31 -6.24
N GLY A 87 -8.97 -4.63 -6.02
CA GLY A 87 -8.30 -5.57 -6.94
C GLY A 87 -6.78 -5.67 -6.75
N TYR A 88 -6.26 -5.15 -5.64
CA TYR A 88 -4.86 -5.26 -5.23
C TYR A 88 -4.80 -5.79 -3.80
N ASP A 89 -3.80 -6.63 -3.54
CA ASP A 89 -3.58 -7.24 -2.23
C ASP A 89 -2.70 -6.36 -1.34
N LEU A 90 -1.69 -5.71 -1.94
CA LEU A 90 -0.69 -4.91 -1.22
C LEU A 90 -0.44 -3.55 -1.89
N VAL A 91 0.04 -2.61 -1.09
CA VAL A 91 0.53 -1.30 -1.53
C VAL A 91 1.74 -0.86 -0.69
N THR A 92 2.82 -0.39 -1.32
CA THR A 92 3.98 0.19 -0.61
C THR A 92 3.76 1.67 -0.31
N ALA A 93 2.73 1.97 0.48
CA ALA A 93 2.26 3.32 0.76
C ALA A 93 3.26 4.15 1.58
N SER A 94 3.59 5.35 1.09
CA SER A 94 4.31 6.37 1.84
C SER A 94 3.46 6.99 2.96
N GLY A 95 4.09 7.76 3.85
CA GLY A 95 3.42 8.40 5.00
C GLY A 95 2.21 9.25 4.61
N ASP A 96 2.26 9.93 3.47
CA ASP A 96 1.19 10.77 2.92
C ASP A 96 0.02 9.98 2.30
N ALA A 97 0.15 8.66 2.09
CA ALA A 97 -0.93 7.75 1.68
C ALA A 97 -1.44 6.87 2.83
N SER A 98 -0.55 6.38 3.68
CA SER A 98 -0.83 5.37 4.73
C SER A 98 -2.03 5.73 5.62
N LEU A 99 -2.02 6.90 6.27
CA LEU A 99 -3.14 7.33 7.12
C LEU A 99 -4.44 7.55 6.34
N ARG A 100 -4.39 8.01 5.08
CA ARG A 100 -5.57 8.15 4.22
C ARG A 100 -6.22 6.80 3.95
N LEU A 101 -5.41 5.77 3.69
CA LEU A 101 -5.88 4.40 3.47
C LEU A 101 -6.49 3.80 4.75
N ILE A 102 -5.87 4.04 5.91
CA ILE A 102 -6.37 3.56 7.20
C ILE A 102 -7.72 4.23 7.53
N MET A 103 -7.78 5.56 7.47
CA MET A 103 -9.02 6.31 7.74
C MET A 103 -10.12 6.00 6.73
N GLY A 104 -9.75 5.77 5.46
CA GLY A 104 -10.65 5.36 4.39
C GLY A 104 -11.10 3.90 4.46
N LYS A 105 -10.66 3.12 5.47
CA LYS A 105 -10.91 1.67 5.62
C LYS A 105 -10.56 0.89 4.34
N ARG A 106 -9.47 1.27 3.68
CA ARG A 106 -8.96 0.62 2.46
C ARG A 106 -7.89 -0.44 2.73
N VAL A 107 -7.39 -0.50 3.96
CA VAL A 107 -6.44 -1.50 4.44
C VAL A 107 -6.93 -2.10 5.75
N GLN A 108 -6.62 -3.37 5.96
CA GLN A 108 -6.93 -4.07 7.21
C GLN A 108 -5.74 -4.03 8.17
N PRO A 109 -5.97 -4.12 9.49
CA PRO A 109 -4.90 -4.37 10.43
C PRO A 109 -4.26 -5.75 10.18
N ILE A 110 -3.00 -5.90 10.60
CA ILE A 110 -2.24 -7.14 10.49
C ILE A 110 -1.93 -7.73 11.87
N ASN A 111 -1.74 -9.04 11.91
CA ASN A 111 -1.23 -9.74 13.09
C ASN A 111 0.29 -9.92 12.96
N THR A 112 1.05 -9.12 13.71
CA THR A 112 2.52 -9.14 13.64
C THR A 112 3.13 -10.45 14.15
N ALA A 113 2.39 -11.26 14.92
CA ALA A 113 2.84 -12.58 15.36
C ALA A 113 2.95 -13.59 14.20
N LEU A 114 2.24 -13.37 13.08
CA LEU A 114 2.35 -14.17 11.86
C LEU A 114 3.51 -13.74 10.96
N ILE A 115 4.30 -12.75 11.37
CA ILE A 115 5.45 -12.22 10.62
C ILE A 115 6.71 -12.45 11.47
N PRO A 116 7.39 -13.61 11.34
CA PRO A 116 8.50 -13.98 12.23
C PRO A 116 9.66 -12.97 12.25
N ASN A 117 9.85 -12.25 11.16
CA ASN A 117 10.89 -11.23 11.02
C ASN A 117 10.48 -9.85 11.58
N TRP A 118 9.27 -9.69 12.12
CA TRP A 118 8.86 -8.43 12.77
C TRP A 118 9.84 -7.96 13.84
N LYS A 119 10.42 -8.92 14.57
CA LYS A 119 11.42 -8.69 15.62
C LYS A 119 12.73 -8.06 15.12
N THR A 120 13.00 -8.06 13.81
CA THR A 120 14.22 -7.48 13.23
C THR A 120 14.03 -6.05 12.75
N LEU A 121 12.84 -5.48 12.89
CA LEU A 121 12.57 -4.10 12.50
C LEU A 121 13.33 -3.11 13.38
N ASP A 122 13.80 -2.03 12.76
CA ASP A 122 14.50 -0.96 13.45
C ASP A 122 13.57 -0.28 14.50
N PRO A 123 14.05 -0.05 15.74
CA PRO A 123 13.26 0.62 16.78
C PRO A 123 12.69 1.99 16.36
N ARG A 124 13.35 2.69 15.44
CA ARG A 124 12.92 4.00 14.92
C ARG A 124 11.63 3.93 14.10
N VAL A 125 11.34 2.78 13.47
CA VAL A 125 10.21 2.66 12.54
C VAL A 125 9.12 1.73 13.03
N VAL A 126 9.43 0.73 13.87
CA VAL A 126 8.47 -0.34 14.23
C VAL A 126 7.18 0.17 14.90
N LYS A 127 7.22 1.37 15.51
CA LYS A 127 6.08 2.04 16.16
C LYS A 127 5.69 3.36 15.50
N GLY A 128 6.03 3.56 14.23
CA GLY A 128 5.67 4.77 13.48
C GLY A 128 4.17 5.03 13.48
N ASP A 129 3.77 6.25 13.83
CA ASP A 129 2.37 6.69 13.91
C ASP A 129 1.66 6.68 12.55
N TRP A 130 2.42 6.73 11.46
CA TRP A 130 1.91 6.64 10.09
C TRP A 130 1.27 5.27 9.74
N PHE A 131 1.54 4.20 10.51
CA PHE A 131 0.90 2.88 10.31
C PHE A 131 0.47 2.16 11.61
N ASN A 132 0.75 2.74 12.78
CA ASN A 132 0.25 2.26 14.07
C ASN A 132 -0.85 3.20 14.56
N VAL A 133 -2.11 2.80 14.45
CA VAL A 133 -3.27 3.67 14.75
C VAL A 133 -4.25 2.94 15.65
N GLY A 134 -4.66 3.57 16.76
CA GLY A 134 -5.68 3.01 17.66
C GLY A 134 -5.30 1.65 18.27
N GLY A 135 -4.01 1.44 18.56
CA GLY A 135 -3.49 0.17 19.09
C GLY A 135 -3.40 -0.97 18.06
N LYS A 136 -3.65 -0.69 16.77
CA LYS A 136 -3.56 -1.65 15.68
C LYS A 136 -2.39 -1.32 14.74
N VAL A 137 -1.80 -2.35 14.16
CA VAL A 137 -0.73 -2.26 13.17
C VAL A 137 -1.32 -2.47 11.78
N TYR A 138 -1.04 -1.59 10.82
CA TYR A 138 -1.67 -1.60 9.48
C TYR A 138 -0.73 -1.95 8.33
N GLY A 139 0.52 -2.32 8.61
CA GLY A 139 1.48 -2.70 7.58
C GLY A 139 2.85 -3.05 8.14
N THR A 140 3.71 -3.53 7.25
CA THR A 140 5.12 -3.86 7.56
C THR A 140 6.02 -2.79 6.94
N PRO A 141 6.91 -2.14 7.73
CA PRO A 141 7.88 -1.20 7.16
C PRO A 141 8.72 -1.86 6.06
N TYR A 142 8.86 -1.18 4.92
CA TYR A 142 9.59 -1.71 3.77
C TYR A 142 10.92 -0.98 3.55
N GLN A 143 10.87 0.29 3.16
CA GLN A 143 12.04 1.15 2.94
C GLN A 143 11.73 2.57 3.42
N TRP A 144 12.78 3.38 3.63
CA TRP A 144 12.68 4.81 3.91
C TRP A 144 13.86 5.52 3.22
N GLY A 145 13.66 6.78 2.84
CA GLY A 145 14.70 7.54 2.14
C GLY A 145 14.33 9.01 1.93
N PRO A 146 15.30 9.85 1.55
CA PRO A 146 15.09 11.27 1.29
C PRO A 146 14.65 11.56 -0.15
N ASN A 147 13.97 12.68 -0.35
CA ASN A 147 13.90 13.35 -1.66
C ASN A 147 15.12 14.27 -1.79
N LEU A 148 16.00 13.99 -2.76
CA LEU A 148 17.30 14.66 -2.91
C LEU A 148 17.31 15.72 -4.01
N LEU A 149 18.27 16.63 -3.90
CA LEU A 149 18.64 17.54 -4.99
C LEU A 149 19.56 16.79 -5.97
N MET A 150 18.99 16.30 -7.07
CA MET A 150 19.77 15.72 -8.17
C MET A 150 20.23 16.85 -9.11
N TYR A 151 21.51 16.86 -9.48
CA TYR A 151 22.10 17.93 -10.29
C TYR A 151 23.09 17.40 -11.33
N ASN A 152 23.34 18.19 -12.38
CA ASN A 152 24.37 17.90 -13.38
C ASN A 152 25.73 18.47 -12.89
N THR A 153 26.72 17.61 -12.67
CA THR A 153 28.05 17.99 -12.18
C THR A 153 28.86 18.83 -13.17
N LYS A 154 28.47 18.89 -14.45
CA LYS A 154 29.07 19.80 -15.43
C LYS A 154 28.58 21.25 -15.25
N THR A 155 27.31 21.41 -14.88
CA THR A 155 26.70 22.72 -14.57
C THR A 155 27.10 23.20 -13.19
N PHE A 156 27.20 22.27 -12.23
CA PHE A 156 27.65 22.53 -10.85
C PHE A 156 28.93 21.72 -10.56
N PRO A 157 30.12 22.19 -10.96
CA PRO A 157 31.38 21.51 -10.62
C PRO A 157 31.63 21.43 -9.11
N THR A 158 31.09 22.38 -8.33
CA THR A 158 30.96 22.29 -6.88
C THR A 158 29.53 21.92 -6.54
N PRO A 159 29.27 20.89 -5.70
CA PRO A 159 27.92 20.49 -5.33
C PRO A 159 27.13 21.67 -4.73
N PRO A 160 25.89 21.93 -5.18
CA PRO A 160 25.03 22.90 -4.52
C PRO A 160 24.68 22.42 -3.11
N ASP A 161 24.65 23.34 -2.16
CA ASP A 161 24.39 23.08 -0.73
C ASP A 161 23.05 23.65 -0.24
N SER A 162 22.27 24.25 -1.14
CA SER A 162 20.99 24.89 -0.84
C SER A 162 19.95 24.62 -1.92
N TRP A 163 18.70 24.39 -1.50
CA TRP A 163 17.55 24.25 -2.39
C TRP A 163 17.24 25.54 -3.18
N GLN A 164 17.86 26.69 -2.87
CA GLN A 164 17.62 27.93 -3.61
C GLN A 164 17.85 27.79 -5.11
N VAL A 165 18.72 26.87 -5.55
CA VAL A 165 19.04 26.65 -6.97
C VAL A 165 17.84 26.17 -7.79
N VAL A 166 16.75 25.71 -7.15
CA VAL A 166 15.49 25.33 -7.82
C VAL A 166 14.31 26.27 -7.51
N PHE A 167 14.46 27.25 -6.61
CA PHE A 167 13.37 28.14 -6.19
C PHE A 167 13.61 29.62 -6.50
N VAL A 168 14.87 30.04 -6.62
CA VAL A 168 15.27 31.40 -6.99
C VAL A 168 15.88 31.33 -8.37
N GLU A 169 15.53 32.27 -9.25
CA GLU A 169 16.10 32.35 -10.60
C GLU A 169 17.64 32.27 -10.55
N GLN A 170 18.21 31.40 -11.39
CA GLN A 170 19.65 31.19 -11.49
C GLN A 170 20.11 31.63 -12.88
N ASN A 171 21.31 32.21 -12.95
CA ASN A 171 21.99 32.45 -14.22
C ASN A 171 22.92 31.27 -14.53
N LEU A 172 22.32 30.15 -14.95
CA LEU A 172 23.06 28.93 -15.34
C LEU A 172 23.44 28.98 -16.83
N PRO A 173 24.56 28.34 -17.23
CA PRO A 173 24.97 28.24 -18.63
C PRO A 173 24.05 27.34 -19.49
#